data_AF-A0A0L7LTM6-F1
#
_entry.id   AF-A0A0L7LTM6-F1
#
_cell.length_a   1.000
_cell.length_b   1.000
_cell.length_c   1.000
_cell.angle_alpha   90.00
_cell.angle_beta   90.00
_cell.angle_gamma   90.00
#
_symmetry.space_group_name_H-M   'P 1'
#
loop_
_entity.id
_entity.type
_entity.pdbx_description
1 polymer ?
#
loop_
_entity_poly.entity_id
_entity_poly.type
_entity_poly.pdbx_seq_one_letter_code
_entity_poly.pdbx_strand_id
1 'polypeptide(L)'
;MLKGKKGVNKYNRIINDMLAVYNTAEICAYNEPFKCGLHLQPELQFIMSHSRDWDELQHIWTEWRRNTGRRIRDLYEQLVDLTNQAARLNTNMRQEVDEIKPLYELLHAYVRRRLREAYGPERISRSAPIPAHILGDMWGQSWSGIVPVTLPYPGKNLGYTPQTIFQLAEEYFISMNMSAMPEDFWQLSVLDQPADRHVHCQPSAWDFCNKHDYR
;
A
#
# COMPACT_ATOMS: atom_id res chain seq x y z
N MET A 1 6.95 -16.08 30.09
CA MET A 1 7.45 -17.39 29.60
C MET A 1 6.24 -18.17 29.09
N LEU A 2 6.09 -18.36 27.78
CA LEU A 2 5.02 -19.18 27.19
C LEU A 2 5.18 -20.64 27.67
N LYS A 3 4.71 -20.93 28.88
CA LYS A 3 4.88 -22.25 29.49
C LYS A 3 3.90 -23.23 28.84
N GLY A 4 4.34 -23.84 27.74
CA GLY A 4 3.78 -25.09 27.19
C GLY A 4 3.11 -24.98 25.82
N LYS A 5 3.04 -26.13 25.13
CA LYS A 5 2.43 -26.33 23.79
C LYS A 5 1.03 -25.71 23.63
N LYS A 6 0.25 -25.61 24.72
CA LYS A 6 -1.10 -25.00 24.71
C LYS A 6 -1.09 -23.48 24.43
N GLY A 7 -0.12 -22.74 24.96
CA GLY A 7 -0.01 -21.29 24.72
C GLY A 7 0.36 -20.96 23.27
N VAL A 8 1.30 -21.73 22.72
CA VAL A 8 1.72 -21.62 21.31
C VAL A 8 0.57 -22.00 20.36
N ASN A 9 -0.17 -23.07 20.67
CA ASN A 9 -1.33 -23.46 19.85
C ASN A 9 -2.45 -22.41 19.86
N LYS A 10 -2.71 -21.78 21.01
CA LYS A 10 -3.70 -20.68 21.10
C LYS A 10 -3.27 -19.46 20.29
N TYR A 11 -1.98 -19.08 20.37
CA TYR A 11 -1.41 -17.99 19.57
C TYR A 11 -1.56 -18.25 18.06
N ASN A 12 -1.13 -19.42 17.58
CA ASN A 12 -1.22 -19.79 16.17
C ASN A 12 -2.67 -19.78 15.67
N ARG A 13 -3.61 -20.28 16.48
CA ARG A 13 -5.04 -20.27 16.14
C ARG A 13 -5.57 -18.84 15.98
N ILE A 14 -5.29 -17.96 16.94
CA ILE A 14 -5.76 -16.56 16.89
C ILE A 14 -5.22 -15.86 15.64
N ILE A 15 -3.93 -16.04 15.33
CA ILE A 15 -3.34 -15.46 14.11
C ILE A 15 -4.02 -16.00 12.85
N ASN A 16 -4.22 -17.31 12.75
CA ASN A 16 -4.87 -17.90 11.60
C ASN A 16 -6.32 -17.43 11.44
N ASP A 17 -7.06 -17.28 12.54
CA ASP A 17 -8.44 -16.78 12.54
C ASP A 17 -8.49 -15.31 12.06
N MET A 18 -7.56 -14.46 12.52
CA MET A 18 -7.46 -13.07 12.04
C MET A 18 -7.08 -12.99 10.55
N LEU A 19 -6.12 -13.81 10.11
CA LEU A 19 -5.71 -13.90 8.70
C LEU A 19 -6.87 -14.36 7.82
N ALA A 20 -7.66 -15.34 8.28
CA ALA A 20 -8.84 -15.81 7.57
C ALA A 20 -9.86 -14.67 7.41
N VAL A 21 -10.13 -13.90 8.46
CA VAL A 21 -11.02 -12.73 8.38
C VAL A 21 -10.50 -11.71 7.37
N TYR A 22 -9.21 -11.39 7.40
CA TYR A 22 -8.62 -10.40 6.50
C TYR A 22 -8.66 -10.86 5.03
N ASN A 23 -8.28 -12.12 4.76
CA ASN A 23 -8.17 -12.66 3.40
C ASN A 23 -9.53 -12.95 2.75
N THR A 24 -10.56 -13.25 3.54
CA THR A 24 -11.91 -13.56 3.04
C THR A 24 -12.87 -12.39 3.08
N ALA A 25 -12.44 -11.24 3.62
CA ALA A 25 -13.27 -10.06 3.65
C ALA A 25 -13.55 -9.55 2.23
N GLU A 26 -14.80 -9.18 2.03
CA GLU A 26 -15.32 -8.61 0.80
C GLU A 26 -16.33 -7.52 1.14
N ILE A 27 -16.59 -6.62 0.20
CA ILE A 27 -17.64 -5.60 0.29
C ILE A 27 -18.42 -5.52 -1.01
N CYS A 28 -19.53 -4.78 -1.00
CA CYS A 28 -20.31 -4.47 -2.19
C CYS A 28 -19.94 -3.09 -2.76
N ALA A 29 -20.03 -2.96 -4.08
CA ALA A 29 -19.72 -1.72 -4.80
C ALA A 29 -20.64 -0.58 -4.34
N TYR A 30 -20.11 0.64 -4.35
CA TYR A 30 -20.85 1.85 -3.96
C TYR A 30 -22.02 2.15 -4.91
N ASN A 31 -21.73 2.21 -6.22
CA ASN A 31 -22.72 2.56 -7.25
C ASN A 31 -23.62 1.39 -7.67
N GLU A 32 -23.23 0.15 -7.37
CA GLU A 32 -23.97 -1.07 -7.73
C GLU A 32 -24.12 -1.97 -6.49
N PRO A 33 -25.10 -1.72 -5.61
CA PRO A 33 -25.19 -2.40 -4.31
C PRO A 33 -25.31 -3.93 -4.39
N PHE A 34 -25.77 -4.46 -5.52
CA PHE A 34 -25.89 -5.90 -5.77
C PHE A 34 -24.58 -6.55 -6.27
N LYS A 35 -23.58 -5.73 -6.64
CA LYS A 35 -22.26 -6.20 -7.04
C LYS A 35 -21.37 -6.34 -5.81
N CYS A 36 -21.39 -7.52 -5.22
CA CYS A 36 -20.57 -7.89 -4.06
C CYS A 36 -19.38 -8.76 -4.46
N GLY A 37 -18.56 -9.16 -3.48
CA GLY A 37 -17.35 -9.96 -3.73
C GLY A 37 -16.12 -9.13 -4.09
N LEU A 38 -16.11 -7.82 -3.77
CA LEU A 38 -14.93 -6.99 -3.97
C LEU A 38 -13.92 -7.24 -2.84
N HIS A 39 -12.78 -7.82 -3.18
CA HIS A 39 -11.69 -8.10 -2.25
C HIS A 39 -10.69 -6.95 -2.19
N LEU A 40 -9.88 -6.92 -1.13
CA LEU A 40 -8.85 -5.91 -0.96
C LEU A 40 -7.94 -5.78 -2.19
N GLN A 41 -7.54 -6.93 -2.74
CA GLN A 41 -6.71 -7.02 -3.93
C GLN A 41 -7.39 -7.88 -4.99
N PRO A 42 -7.42 -7.42 -6.27
CA PRO A 42 -6.95 -6.11 -6.74
C PRO A 42 -7.96 -4.96 -6.54
N GLU A 43 -9.24 -5.23 -6.29
CA GLU A 43 -10.34 -4.29 -6.54
C GLU A 43 -10.31 -3.05 -5.64
N LEU A 44 -10.29 -3.25 -4.31
CA LEU A 44 -10.38 -2.11 -3.40
C LEU A 44 -9.12 -1.24 -3.45
N GLN A 45 -7.94 -1.85 -3.57
CA GLN A 45 -6.68 -1.10 -3.75
C GLN A 45 -6.69 -0.28 -5.05
N PHE A 46 -7.24 -0.82 -6.13
CA PHE A 46 -7.40 -0.08 -7.38
C PHE A 46 -8.33 1.12 -7.18
N ILE A 47 -9.51 0.92 -6.57
CA ILE A 47 -10.47 2.00 -6.32
C ILE A 47 -9.86 3.09 -5.42
N MET A 48 -9.22 2.70 -4.30
CA MET A 48 -8.62 3.65 -3.35
C MET A 48 -7.49 4.48 -3.97
N SER A 49 -6.77 3.95 -4.97
CA SER A 49 -5.69 4.67 -5.65
C SER A 49 -6.16 5.52 -6.83
N HIS A 50 -7.21 5.11 -7.55
CA HIS A 50 -7.63 5.76 -8.80
C HIS A 50 -8.88 6.64 -8.67
N SER A 51 -9.82 6.28 -7.79
CA SER A 51 -11.04 7.07 -7.62
C SER A 51 -10.74 8.44 -7.01
N ARG A 52 -11.57 9.42 -7.38
CA ARG A 52 -11.61 10.78 -6.81
C ARG A 52 -13.02 11.15 -6.38
N ASP A 53 -13.92 10.17 -6.34
CA ASP A 53 -15.24 10.35 -5.77
C ASP A 53 -15.11 10.22 -4.24
N TRP A 54 -15.45 11.30 -3.54
CA TRP A 54 -15.37 11.36 -2.08
C TRP A 54 -16.20 10.26 -1.42
N ASP A 55 -17.45 10.11 -1.86
CA ASP A 55 -18.43 9.26 -1.20
C ASP A 55 -18.15 7.77 -1.51
N GLU A 56 -17.64 7.47 -2.72
CA GLU A 56 -17.13 6.13 -3.04
C GLU A 56 -15.94 5.76 -2.14
N LEU A 57 -14.92 6.62 -2.05
CA LEU A 57 -13.74 6.38 -1.21
C LEU A 57 -14.13 6.22 0.27
N GLN A 58 -15.07 7.02 0.76
CA GLN A 58 -15.57 6.93 2.12
C GLN A 58 -16.31 5.61 2.37
N HIS A 59 -17.17 5.17 1.44
CA HIS A 59 -17.89 3.90 1.51
C HIS A 59 -16.90 2.72 1.59
N ILE A 60 -15.96 2.64 0.63
CA ILE A 60 -14.97 1.57 0.55
C ILE A 60 -14.11 1.50 1.81
N TRP A 61 -13.60 2.65 2.28
CA TRP A 61 -12.78 2.74 3.49
C TRP A 61 -13.51 2.28 4.75
N THR A 62 -14.82 2.61 4.84
CA THR A 62 -15.67 2.31 6.00
C THR A 62 -16.09 0.85 6.01
N GLU A 63 -16.60 0.32 4.89
CA GLU A 63 -17.06 -1.06 4.81
C GLU A 63 -15.90 -2.05 4.95
N TRP A 64 -14.72 -1.73 4.40
CA TRP A 64 -13.53 -2.56 4.64
C TRP A 64 -13.22 -2.70 6.13
N ARG A 65 -13.22 -1.59 6.88
CA ARG A 65 -12.98 -1.58 8.34
C ARG A 65 -14.09 -2.26 9.13
N ARG A 66 -15.33 -2.16 8.65
CA ARG A 66 -16.47 -2.87 9.25
C ARG A 66 -16.34 -4.38 9.08
N ASN A 67 -15.95 -4.85 7.89
CA ASN A 67 -15.88 -6.27 7.57
C ASN A 67 -14.58 -6.95 8.02
N THR A 68 -13.55 -6.18 8.34
CA THR A 68 -12.28 -6.67 8.91
C THR A 68 -12.13 -6.27 10.39
N GLY A 69 -11.80 -5.00 10.65
CA GLY A 69 -11.40 -4.49 11.95
C GLY A 69 -12.38 -4.81 13.07
N ARG A 70 -13.69 -4.69 12.85
CA ARG A 70 -14.70 -5.06 13.87
C ARG A 70 -14.68 -6.55 14.22
N ARG A 71 -14.44 -7.43 13.25
CA ARG A 71 -14.37 -8.88 13.45
C ARG A 71 -13.05 -9.32 14.08
N ILE A 72 -11.97 -8.58 13.83
CA ILE A 72 -10.64 -8.85 14.37
C ILE A 72 -10.47 -8.33 15.80
N ARG A 73 -11.27 -7.36 16.25
CA ARG A 73 -11.15 -6.70 17.57
C ARG A 73 -10.89 -7.68 18.72
N ASP A 74 -11.81 -8.61 18.96
CA ASP A 74 -11.75 -9.51 20.13
C ASP A 74 -10.60 -10.52 20.03
N LEU A 75 -10.19 -10.88 18.80
CA LEU A 75 -9.03 -11.73 18.54
C LEU A 75 -7.73 -10.96 18.84
N TYR A 76 -7.68 -9.69 18.46
CA TYR A 76 -6.52 -8.83 18.69
C TYR A 76 -6.32 -8.53 20.19
N GLU A 77 -7.40 -8.30 20.95
CA GLU A 77 -7.33 -8.15 22.41
C GLU A 77 -6.68 -9.39 23.06
N GLN A 78 -7.13 -10.60 22.68
CA GLN A 78 -6.53 -11.85 23.15
C GLN A 78 -5.07 -12.04 22.71
N LEU A 79 -4.73 -11.60 21.49
CA LEU A 79 -3.36 -11.65 21.00
C LEU A 79 -2.44 -10.78 21.86
N VAL A 80 -2.85 -9.54 22.15
CA VAL A 80 -2.07 -8.59 22.97
C VAL A 80 -1.82 -9.13 24.37
N ASP A 81 -2.84 -9.74 25.00
CA ASP A 81 -2.67 -10.37 26.31
C ASP A 81 -1.63 -11.51 26.28
N LEU A 82 -1.63 -12.32 25.22
CA LEU A 82 -0.67 -13.41 25.04
C LEU A 82 0.74 -12.89 24.73
N THR A 83 0.86 -11.86 23.89
CA THR A 83 2.16 -11.32 23.47
C THR A 83 2.81 -10.49 24.57
N ASN A 84 2.06 -9.74 25.38
CA ASN A 84 2.60 -9.01 26.54
C ASN A 84 3.16 -9.95 27.63
N GLN A 85 2.61 -11.16 27.75
CA GLN A 85 3.16 -12.20 28.63
C GLN A 85 4.48 -12.80 28.08
N ALA A 86 4.73 -12.63 26.77
CA ALA A 86 5.92 -13.10 26.07
C ALA A 86 6.99 -12.01 25.91
N ALA A 87 6.59 -10.76 25.70
CA ALA A 87 7.43 -9.62 25.38
C ALA A 87 7.66 -8.73 26.61
N ARG A 88 8.72 -9.02 27.35
CA ARG A 88 9.36 -8.04 28.23
C ARG A 88 10.81 -7.93 27.78
N LEU A 89 11.09 -6.98 26.89
CA LEU A 89 12.36 -6.25 26.68
C LEU A 89 12.37 -5.60 25.28
N ASN A 90 13.03 -4.44 25.23
CA ASN A 90 13.35 -3.57 24.08
C ASN A 90 12.28 -2.55 23.64
N THR A 91 12.53 -1.30 24.00
CA THR A 91 11.93 -0.11 23.37
C THR A 91 13.02 0.93 23.12
N ASN A 92 13.39 1.16 21.86
CA ASN A 92 13.90 2.45 21.42
C ASN A 92 13.80 2.57 19.89
N MET A 93 12.72 3.21 19.41
CA MET A 93 12.52 3.63 18.02
C MET A 93 12.15 5.13 17.92
N ARG A 94 12.24 5.89 19.03
CA ARG A 94 11.69 7.26 19.10
C ARG A 94 12.60 8.32 18.46
N GLN A 95 13.90 8.10 18.40
CA GLN A 95 14.84 9.15 18.01
C GLN A 95 14.82 9.47 16.51
N GLU A 96 14.57 8.51 15.63
CA GLU A 96 14.62 8.73 14.17
C GLU A 96 13.40 9.49 13.61
N VAL A 97 12.24 9.41 14.29
CA VAL A 97 11.00 10.04 13.81
C VAL A 97 11.02 11.57 13.98
N ASP A 98 11.69 12.06 15.02
CA ASP A 98 11.72 13.49 15.33
C ASP A 98 12.51 14.29 14.29
N GLU A 99 13.51 13.68 13.64
CA GLU A 99 14.30 14.32 12.58
C GLU A 99 13.51 14.49 11.27
N ILE A 100 12.60 13.56 10.96
CA ILE A 100 11.80 13.58 9.72
C ILE A 100 10.57 14.49 9.86
N LYS A 101 10.10 14.70 11.09
CA LYS A 101 8.86 15.42 11.38
C LYS A 101 8.77 16.81 10.72
N PRO A 102 9.79 17.68 10.72
CA PRO A 102 9.68 18.99 10.07
C PRO A 102 9.42 18.89 8.55
N LEU A 103 10.07 17.94 7.87
CA LEU A 103 9.84 17.68 6.44
C LEU A 103 8.42 17.14 6.21
N TYR A 104 7.99 16.20 7.05
CA TYR A 104 6.65 15.61 6.96
C TYR A 104 5.55 16.67 7.15
N GLU A 105 5.71 17.61 8.10
CA GLU A 105 4.73 18.67 8.33
C GLU A 105 4.57 19.60 7.11
N LEU A 106 5.68 19.95 6.44
CA LEU A 106 5.65 20.73 5.21
C LEU A 106 4.94 19.96 4.07
N LEU A 107 5.30 18.69 3.88
CA LEU A 107 4.67 17.82 2.89
C LEU A 107 3.17 17.65 3.17
N HIS A 108 2.80 17.36 4.42
CA HIS A 108 1.42 17.21 4.86
C HIS A 108 0.62 18.50 4.65
N ALA A 109 1.17 19.67 4.99
CA ALA A 109 0.51 20.95 4.76
C ALA A 109 0.31 21.24 3.26
N TYR A 110 1.32 20.94 2.43
CA TYR A 110 1.22 21.07 0.97
C TYR A 110 0.16 20.14 0.39
N VAL A 111 0.18 18.86 0.74
CA VAL A 111 -0.79 17.86 0.28
C VAL A 111 -2.21 18.22 0.73
N ARG A 112 -2.40 18.63 1.99
CA ARG A 112 -3.70 19.12 2.47
C ARG A 112 -4.22 20.27 1.63
N ARG A 113 -3.36 21.23 1.27
CA ARG A 113 -3.75 22.35 0.39
C ARG A 113 -4.20 21.85 -0.98
N ARG A 114 -3.44 20.96 -1.63
CA ARG A 114 -3.78 20.42 -2.95
C ARG A 114 -5.06 19.59 -2.94
N LEU A 115 -5.23 18.73 -1.95
CA LEU A 115 -6.46 17.96 -1.77
C LEU A 115 -7.65 18.89 -1.51
N ARG A 116 -7.45 19.97 -0.74
CA ARG A 116 -8.48 20.97 -0.50
C ARG A 116 -8.85 21.76 -1.77
N GLU A 117 -7.90 21.99 -2.68
CA GLU A 117 -8.18 22.56 -4.00
C GLU A 117 -9.04 21.59 -4.85
N ALA A 118 -8.82 20.27 -4.72
CA ALA A 118 -9.57 19.25 -5.45
C ALA A 118 -10.97 18.94 -4.87
N TYR A 119 -11.10 18.82 -3.55
CA TYR A 119 -12.32 18.38 -2.86
C TYR A 119 -13.12 19.49 -2.18
N GLY A 120 -12.60 20.72 -2.17
CA GLY A 120 -13.33 21.89 -1.66
C GLY A 120 -13.14 22.20 -0.17
N PRO A 121 -13.42 23.47 0.24
CA PRO A 121 -13.42 23.93 1.63
C PRO A 121 -14.27 23.13 2.62
N GLU A 122 -15.41 22.66 2.14
CA GLU A 122 -16.49 22.07 2.92
C GLU A 122 -16.13 20.66 3.38
N ARG A 123 -15.28 19.98 2.62
CA ARG A 123 -14.77 18.65 2.95
C ARG A 123 -13.43 18.70 3.68
N ILE A 124 -12.56 19.66 3.35
CA ILE A 124 -11.19 19.74 3.90
C ILE A 124 -10.91 21.11 4.53
N SER A 125 -10.77 21.08 5.86
CA SER A 125 -10.33 22.23 6.65
C SER A 125 -8.85 22.56 6.43
N ARG A 126 -8.49 23.84 6.62
CA ARG A 126 -7.10 24.31 6.53
C ARG A 126 -6.22 23.82 7.69
N SER A 127 -6.81 23.47 8.82
CA SER A 127 -6.12 23.17 10.07
C SER A 127 -6.39 21.78 10.62
N ALA A 128 -7.50 21.14 10.22
CA ALA A 128 -7.79 19.77 10.66
C ALA A 128 -6.85 18.74 9.98
N PRO A 129 -6.74 17.52 10.56
CA PRO A 129 -6.11 16.39 9.89
C PRO A 129 -6.75 16.08 8.53
N ILE A 130 -5.97 15.52 7.61
CA ILE A 130 -6.49 15.06 6.33
C ILE A 130 -7.35 13.80 6.55
N PRO A 131 -8.56 13.72 5.98
CA PRO A 131 -9.36 12.50 6.04
C PRO A 131 -8.64 11.29 5.42
N ALA A 132 -8.58 10.18 6.14
CA ALA A 132 -7.70 9.06 5.77
C ALA A 132 -8.12 8.34 4.46
N HIS A 133 -9.38 8.44 4.06
CA HIS A 133 -9.92 7.73 2.89
C HIS A 133 -9.54 8.36 1.54
N ILE A 134 -8.98 9.58 1.54
CA ILE A 134 -8.63 10.31 0.30
C ILE A 134 -7.12 10.34 0.02
N LEU A 135 -6.34 9.47 0.67
CA LEU A 135 -4.87 9.48 0.58
C LEU A 135 -4.30 8.55 -0.50
N GLY A 136 -5.16 7.95 -1.34
CA GLY A 136 -4.70 7.11 -2.46
C GLY A 136 -4.36 5.68 -2.07
N ASP A 137 -4.67 5.28 -0.83
CA ASP A 137 -4.36 3.98 -0.25
C ASP A 137 -5.39 3.65 0.86
N MET A 138 -5.62 2.36 1.13
CA MET A 138 -6.58 1.87 2.12
C MET A 138 -6.25 2.34 3.56
N TRP A 139 -4.97 2.54 3.85
CA TRP A 139 -4.47 2.91 5.18
C TRP A 139 -3.82 4.30 5.20
N GLY A 140 -3.62 4.92 4.04
CA GLY A 140 -2.92 6.20 3.90
C GLY A 140 -1.42 6.07 4.14
N GLN A 141 -0.85 4.86 4.01
CA GLN A 141 0.58 4.59 4.26
C GLN A 141 1.46 5.05 3.11
N SER A 142 0.88 5.12 1.90
CA SER A 142 1.51 5.65 0.69
C SER A 142 0.59 6.67 0.06
N TRP A 143 1.15 7.78 -0.39
CA TRP A 143 0.41 8.85 -1.07
C TRP A 143 0.66 8.85 -2.58
N SER A 144 1.25 7.78 -3.12
CA SER A 144 1.49 7.65 -4.57
C SER A 144 0.20 7.71 -5.38
N GLY A 145 -0.90 7.16 -4.85
CA GLY A 145 -2.21 7.18 -5.50
C GLY A 145 -2.76 8.59 -5.74
N ILE A 146 -2.35 9.60 -4.97
CA ILE A 146 -2.81 11.00 -5.13
C ILE A 146 -1.83 11.90 -5.89
N VAL A 147 -0.70 11.37 -6.37
CA VAL A 147 0.27 12.14 -7.18
C VAL A 147 -0.38 12.93 -8.32
N PRO A 148 -1.35 12.38 -9.09
CA PRO A 148 -1.99 13.14 -10.17
C PRO A 148 -2.64 14.46 -9.72
N VAL A 149 -3.13 14.55 -8.48
CA VAL A 149 -3.78 15.76 -7.94
C VAL A 149 -2.86 16.60 -7.06
N THR A 150 -1.72 16.06 -6.64
CA THR A 150 -0.74 16.77 -5.80
C THR A 150 0.51 17.20 -6.56
N LEU A 151 0.63 16.91 -7.87
CA LEU A 151 1.83 17.23 -8.65
C LEU A 151 2.10 18.75 -8.64
N PRO A 152 3.30 19.23 -8.24
CA PRO A 152 3.60 20.66 -8.20
C PRO A 152 3.56 21.34 -9.57
N TYR A 153 4.02 20.64 -10.61
CA TYR A 153 4.12 21.16 -11.97
C TYR A 153 3.41 20.22 -12.95
N PRO A 154 2.07 20.33 -13.09
CA PRO A 154 1.30 19.51 -14.03
C PRO A 154 1.73 19.75 -15.49
N GLY A 155 1.65 18.72 -16.33
CA GLY A 155 1.89 18.83 -17.77
C GLY A 155 3.36 18.75 -18.22
N LYS A 156 4.30 18.45 -17.32
CA LYS A 156 5.69 18.14 -17.66
C LYS A 156 5.81 16.64 -17.95
N ASN A 157 5.80 16.26 -19.22
CA ASN A 157 6.10 14.89 -19.65
C ASN A 157 7.55 14.84 -20.15
N LEU A 158 8.34 13.89 -19.64
CA LEU A 158 9.73 13.69 -20.04
C LEU A 158 9.86 12.80 -21.30
N GLY A 159 8.75 12.24 -21.79
CA GLY A 159 8.72 11.46 -23.03
C GLY A 159 9.40 10.09 -22.94
N TYR A 160 9.60 9.56 -21.73
CA TYR A 160 10.22 8.26 -21.51
C TYR A 160 9.24 7.10 -21.74
N THR A 161 9.76 5.99 -22.26
CA THR A 161 9.07 4.69 -22.31
C THR A 161 9.54 3.79 -21.15
N PRO A 162 8.79 2.73 -20.76
CA PRO A 162 9.25 1.78 -19.74
C PRO A 162 10.65 1.24 -20.04
N GLN A 163 10.91 0.85 -21.29
CA GLN A 163 12.22 0.40 -21.76
C GLN A 163 13.31 1.44 -21.47
N THR A 164 13.06 2.71 -21.80
CA THR A 164 14.03 3.79 -21.56
C THR A 164 14.33 3.98 -20.07
N ILE A 165 13.33 3.82 -19.21
CA ILE A 165 13.53 3.94 -17.75
C ILE A 165 14.44 2.81 -17.23
N PHE A 166 14.24 1.57 -17.69
CA PHE A 166 15.11 0.45 -17.31
C PHE A 166 16.54 0.62 -17.85
N GLN A 167 16.71 1.13 -19.07
CA GLN A 167 18.03 1.40 -19.64
C GLN A 167 18.78 2.48 -18.84
N LEU A 168 18.10 3.55 -18.44
CA LEU A 168 18.68 4.58 -17.56
C LEU A 168 19.07 4.00 -16.19
N ALA A 169 18.29 3.08 -15.64
CA ALA A 169 18.63 2.40 -14.40
C ALA A 169 19.88 1.51 -14.56
N GLU A 170 20.00 0.77 -15.67
CA GLU A 170 21.18 -0.02 -15.99
C GLU A 170 22.44 0.87 -16.13
N GLU A 171 22.35 1.98 -16.87
CA GLU A 171 23.46 2.94 -17.02
C GLU A 171 23.94 3.46 -15.65
N TYR A 172 23.01 3.73 -14.73
CA TYR A 172 23.35 4.11 -13.36
C TYR A 172 24.15 3.03 -12.63
N PHE A 173 23.72 1.77 -12.68
CA PHE A 173 24.44 0.65 -12.06
C PHE A 173 25.81 0.41 -12.69
N ILE A 174 25.91 0.47 -14.02
CA ILE A 174 27.19 0.36 -14.74
C ILE A 174 28.13 1.50 -14.32
N SER A 175 27.62 2.73 -14.14
CA SER A 175 28.44 3.88 -13.70
C SER A 175 29.08 3.67 -12.32
N MET A 176 28.49 2.81 -11.48
CA MET A 176 29.03 2.40 -10.18
C MET A 176 29.89 1.13 -10.26
N ASN A 177 30.32 0.75 -11.46
CA ASN A 177 31.11 -0.45 -11.75
C ASN A 177 30.40 -1.76 -11.38
N MET A 178 29.07 -1.79 -11.50
CA MET A 178 28.26 -3.01 -11.38
C MET A 178 28.03 -3.64 -12.75
N SER A 179 27.59 -4.90 -12.78
CA SER A 179 27.32 -5.62 -14.03
C SER A 179 26.08 -5.09 -14.74
N ALA A 180 26.14 -5.08 -16.08
CA ALA A 180 24.96 -4.87 -16.93
C ALA A 180 23.96 -6.03 -16.77
N MET A 181 22.71 -5.80 -17.15
CA MET A 181 21.69 -6.85 -17.22
C MET A 181 22.03 -7.85 -18.34
N PRO A 182 21.76 -9.14 -18.14
CA PRO A 182 21.95 -10.14 -19.19
C PRO A 182 20.93 -9.94 -20.31
N GLU A 183 21.23 -10.46 -21.50
CA GLU A 183 20.34 -10.39 -22.66
C GLU A 183 18.95 -11.02 -22.36
N ASP A 184 18.94 -12.13 -21.61
CA ASP A 184 17.72 -12.84 -21.21
C ASP A 184 16.74 -11.93 -20.44
N PHE A 185 17.26 -10.99 -19.63
CA PHE A 185 16.42 -10.01 -18.92
C PHE A 185 15.63 -9.16 -19.93
N TRP A 186 16.30 -8.58 -20.92
CA TRP A 186 15.66 -7.72 -21.91
C TRP A 186 14.67 -8.46 -22.82
N GLN A 187 14.96 -9.74 -23.12
CA GLN A 187 14.11 -10.55 -24.00
C GLN A 187 12.88 -11.12 -23.29
N LEU A 188 12.98 -11.42 -22.00
CA LEU A 188 11.99 -12.24 -21.30
C LEU A 188 11.23 -11.50 -20.18
N SER A 189 11.70 -10.32 -19.75
CA SER A 189 11.02 -9.50 -18.75
C SER A 189 9.76 -8.84 -19.29
N VAL A 190 8.78 -8.64 -18.41
CA VAL A 190 7.54 -7.92 -18.72
C VAL A 190 7.65 -6.52 -18.12
N LEU A 191 8.13 -5.57 -18.94
CA LEU A 191 8.37 -4.19 -18.51
C LEU A 191 7.15 -3.26 -18.68
N ASP A 192 6.14 -3.71 -19.43
CA ASP A 192 4.86 -3.02 -19.62
C ASP A 192 3.71 -4.04 -19.64
N GLN A 193 2.49 -3.57 -19.38
CA GLN A 193 1.31 -4.43 -19.33
C GLN A 193 1.02 -5.01 -20.73
N PRO A 194 1.01 -6.34 -20.90
CA PRO A 194 0.66 -6.96 -22.17
C PRO A 194 -0.81 -6.70 -22.53
N ALA A 195 -1.09 -6.40 -23.80
CA ALA A 195 -2.45 -6.15 -24.28
C ALA A 195 -3.30 -7.42 -24.42
N ASP A 196 -2.65 -8.59 -24.53
CA ASP A 196 -3.25 -9.89 -24.84
C ASP A 196 -3.65 -10.69 -23.60
N ARG A 197 -3.14 -10.33 -22.42
CA ARG A 197 -3.37 -11.09 -21.19
C ARG A 197 -3.38 -10.22 -19.95
N HIS A 198 -4.15 -10.64 -18.96
CA HIS A 198 -4.11 -10.06 -17.63
C HIS A 198 -2.90 -10.60 -16.85
N VAL A 199 -2.14 -9.72 -16.21
CA VAL A 199 -0.97 -10.06 -15.40
C VAL A 199 -1.07 -9.38 -14.02
N HIS A 200 -0.42 -9.94 -13.01
CA HIS A 200 -0.30 -9.30 -11.70
C HIS A 200 0.69 -8.13 -11.79
N CYS A 201 0.19 -6.90 -11.81
CA CYS A 201 1.03 -5.69 -11.99
C CYS A 201 1.76 -5.21 -10.73
N GLN A 202 1.91 -6.05 -9.70
CA GLN A 202 2.71 -5.69 -8.53
C GLN A 202 4.20 -5.83 -8.89
N PRO A 203 5.05 -4.80 -8.72
CA PRO A 203 6.46 -4.89 -9.06
C PRO A 203 7.16 -6.03 -8.32
N SER A 204 7.91 -6.84 -9.05
CA SER A 204 8.64 -8.00 -8.53
C SER A 204 9.91 -8.21 -9.36
N ALA A 205 10.97 -8.71 -8.72
CA ALA A 205 12.17 -9.20 -9.39
C ALA A 205 12.34 -10.69 -9.09
N TRP A 206 12.70 -11.47 -10.11
CA TRP A 206 12.74 -12.93 -10.08
C TRP A 206 14.14 -13.42 -10.42
N ASP A 207 14.70 -14.25 -9.54
CA ASP A 207 15.90 -15.04 -9.79
C ASP A 207 15.49 -16.48 -10.09
N PHE A 208 15.80 -16.97 -11.29
CA PHE A 208 15.51 -18.35 -11.69
C PHE A 208 16.59 -19.34 -11.20
N CYS A 209 17.50 -18.90 -10.33
CA CYS A 209 18.50 -19.69 -9.62
C CYS A 209 19.50 -20.42 -10.52
N ASN A 210 19.64 -20.00 -11.78
CA ASN A 210 20.55 -20.59 -12.76
C ASN A 210 21.76 -19.68 -13.09
N LYS A 211 21.89 -18.54 -12.38
CA LYS A 211 22.93 -17.51 -12.53
C LYS A 211 22.89 -16.69 -13.82
N HIS A 212 21.94 -16.93 -14.71
CA HIS A 212 21.86 -16.28 -16.02
C HIS A 212 20.50 -15.62 -16.28
N ASP A 213 19.40 -16.22 -15.82
CA ASP A 213 18.02 -15.76 -16.04
C ASP A 213 17.50 -15.02 -14.80
N TYR A 214 17.36 -13.70 -14.96
CA TYR A 214 16.78 -12.79 -14.00
C TYR A 214 15.74 -11.93 -14.72
N ARG A 215 14.58 -11.65 -14.10
CA ARG A 215 13.47 -10.91 -14.71
C ARG A 215 12.76 -9.95 -13.76
#